data_AF-A0A842VUM5-F1
#
_entry.id   AF-A0A842VUM5-F1
#
_cell.length_a   1.000
_cell.length_b   1.000
_cell.length_c   1.000
_cell.angle_alpha   90.00
_cell.angle_beta   90.00
_cell.angle_gamma   90.00
#
_symmetry.space_group_name_H-M   'P 1'
#
loop_
_entity.id
_entity.type
_entity.pdbx_description
1 polymer ?
#
loop_
_entity_poly.entity_id
_entity_poly.type
_entity_poly.pdbx_seq_one_letter_code
_entity_poly.pdbx_strand_id
1 'polypeptide(L)'
;MLIQTSEWESWLLDIIEAGYIRGVHLVIWISAIAIMYVAGAIFLNRSLQEGLLKSQMWVYRSFGLFFILMGITRILFVLGYFIEPFYNFLLALGYAFGALSLLPLVITLEKWLIKWSRHFFSIVGIILTILSFYFVIFDVSHSELSRTIQEIGMPIMAGSFLILYMYLIKITIGAVRKKAILTLIGMTIFVIGIVLDGERLLYGFYGTSLLLPMMFLSPAVFISGILLMLYAQRVD
;
A
#
# COMPACT_ATOMS: atom_id res chain seq x y z
N MET A 1 43.34 -8.65 18.11
CA MET A 1 43.57 -7.67 17.03
C MET A 1 42.23 -6.97 16.83
N LEU A 2 42.04 -5.81 17.43
CA LEU A 2 40.81 -5.03 17.26
C LEU A 2 40.86 -4.46 15.85
N ILE A 3 39.97 -4.91 14.98
CA ILE A 3 39.78 -4.31 13.66
C ILE A 3 39.26 -2.91 13.95
N GLN A 4 40.11 -1.91 13.74
CA GLN A 4 39.70 -0.51 13.70
C GLN A 4 38.77 -0.40 12.49
N THR A 5 37.47 -0.46 12.73
CA THR A 5 36.49 -0.13 11.70
C THR A 5 36.74 1.32 11.30
N SER A 6 36.75 1.58 10.00
CA SER A 6 36.94 2.94 9.51
C SER A 6 35.83 3.85 10.03
N GLU A 7 36.07 5.16 10.19
CA GLU A 7 35.01 6.12 10.58
C GLU A 7 33.77 6.03 9.67
N TRP A 8 33.97 5.59 8.42
CA TRP A 8 32.91 5.32 7.47
C TRP A 8 32.07 4.09 7.83
N GLU A 9 32.71 3.00 8.29
CA GLU A 9 32.03 1.80 8.76
C GLU A 9 31.30 2.04 10.08
N SER A 10 31.85 2.81 11.00
CA SER A 10 31.14 3.20 12.23
C SER A 10 29.94 4.10 11.93
N TRP A 11 30.08 5.07 11.00
CA TRP A 11 28.97 5.89 10.56
C TRP A 11 27.87 5.08 9.85
N LEU A 12 28.26 4.10 9.02
CA LEU A 12 27.32 3.20 8.35
C LEU A 12 26.61 2.30 9.38
N LEU A 13 27.34 1.77 10.35
CA LEU A 13 26.79 0.98 11.45
C LEU A 13 25.86 1.82 12.32
N ASP A 14 26.18 3.08 12.63
CA ASP A 14 25.29 3.98 13.38
C ASP A 14 24.00 4.29 12.59
N ILE A 15 24.08 4.43 11.26
CA ILE A 15 22.89 4.59 10.40
C ILE A 15 22.05 3.32 10.36
N ILE A 16 22.71 2.15 10.34
CA ILE A 16 22.06 0.84 10.31
C ILE A 16 21.43 0.52 11.67
N GLU A 17 22.12 0.84 12.78
CA GLU A 17 21.67 0.64 14.16
C GLU A 17 20.58 1.63 14.56
N ALA A 18 20.53 2.83 13.97
CA ALA A 18 19.49 3.81 14.27
C ALA A 18 18.09 3.45 13.74
N GLY A 19 17.97 2.38 12.94
CA GLY A 19 16.70 1.74 12.57
C GLY A 19 15.72 2.64 11.79
N TYR A 20 14.45 2.22 11.75
CA TYR A 20 13.34 2.86 11.01
C TYR A 20 13.14 4.37 11.31
N ILE A 21 13.69 4.85 12.42
CA ILE A 21 13.39 6.14 13.04
C ILE A 21 14.38 7.24 12.58
N ARG A 22 15.55 6.88 12.04
CA ARG A 22 16.60 7.86 11.65
C ARG A 22 17.34 7.44 10.38
N GLY A 23 17.98 8.42 9.73
CA GLY A 23 18.91 8.18 8.61
C GLY A 23 18.25 8.04 7.24
N VAL A 24 18.93 7.31 6.35
CA VAL A 24 18.60 7.23 4.91
C VAL A 24 17.25 6.54 4.66
N HIS A 25 16.89 5.55 5.48
CA HIS A 25 15.64 4.80 5.31
C HIS A 25 14.39 5.68 5.42
N LEU A 26 14.34 6.54 6.44
CA LEU A 26 13.28 7.53 6.63
C LEU A 26 13.16 8.49 5.43
N VAL A 27 14.30 8.94 4.88
CA VAL A 27 14.32 9.83 3.70
C VAL A 27 13.71 9.13 2.48
N ILE A 28 14.01 7.84 2.27
CA ILE A 28 13.41 7.08 1.18
C ILE A 28 11.90 6.88 1.41
N TRP A 29 11.46 6.63 2.64
CA TRP A 29 10.03 6.56 2.96
C TRP A 29 9.29 7.87 2.75
N ILE A 30 9.87 9.01 3.16
CA ILE A 30 9.31 10.34 2.89
C ILE A 30 9.22 10.57 1.37
N SER A 31 10.23 10.16 0.62
CA SER A 31 10.22 10.22 -0.84
C SER A 31 9.12 9.33 -1.43
N ALA A 32 8.92 8.12 -0.90
CA ALA A 32 7.84 7.23 -1.29
C ALA A 32 6.46 7.86 -1.05
N ILE A 33 6.25 8.47 0.14
CA ILE A 33 5.02 9.20 0.48
C ILE A 33 4.78 10.34 -0.52
N ALA A 34 5.79 11.15 -0.80
CA ALA A 34 5.68 12.23 -1.77
C ALA A 34 5.30 11.71 -3.17
N ILE A 35 5.95 10.63 -3.62
CA ILE A 35 5.64 9.97 -4.90
C ILE A 35 4.19 9.46 -4.93
N MET A 36 3.65 8.96 -3.82
CA MET A 36 2.25 8.54 -3.76
C MET A 36 1.29 9.71 -3.92
N TYR A 37 1.52 10.83 -3.25
CA TYR A 37 0.67 12.02 -3.43
C TYR A 37 0.76 12.57 -4.86
N VAL A 38 1.96 12.60 -5.44
CA VAL A 38 2.16 12.97 -6.85
C VAL A 38 1.42 12.00 -7.77
N ALA A 39 1.53 10.69 -7.53
CA ALA A 39 0.81 9.67 -8.29
C ALA A 39 -0.71 9.88 -8.19
N GLY A 40 -1.21 10.10 -6.97
CA GLY A 40 -2.61 10.39 -6.69
C GLY A 40 -3.12 11.61 -7.47
N ALA A 41 -2.37 12.72 -7.43
CA ALA A 41 -2.69 13.92 -8.18
C ALA A 41 -2.68 13.69 -9.70
N ILE A 42 -1.70 12.95 -10.23
CA ILE A 42 -1.65 12.59 -11.66
C ILE A 42 -2.89 11.78 -12.06
N PHE A 43 -3.28 10.78 -11.27
CA PHE A 43 -4.46 9.97 -11.54
C PHE A 43 -5.76 10.76 -11.47
N LEU A 44 -5.92 11.63 -10.46
CA LEU A 44 -7.08 12.52 -10.36
C LEU A 44 -7.14 13.49 -11.54
N ASN A 45 -6.02 14.08 -11.95
CA ASN A 45 -5.96 14.97 -13.11
C ASN A 45 -6.30 14.23 -14.42
N ARG A 46 -5.79 13.00 -14.62
CA ARG A 46 -6.17 12.16 -15.77
C ARG A 46 -7.67 11.88 -15.81
N SER A 47 -8.33 11.78 -14.66
CA SER A 47 -9.79 11.55 -14.60
C SER A 47 -10.64 12.72 -15.09
N LEU A 48 -10.05 13.91 -15.26
CA LEU A 48 -10.71 15.12 -15.74
C LEU A 48 -10.63 15.30 -17.26
N GLN A 49 -9.89 14.44 -17.97
CA GLN A 49 -9.74 14.56 -19.41
C GLN A 49 -11.05 14.27 -20.15
N GLU A 50 -11.34 15.10 -21.16
CA GLU A 50 -12.51 14.94 -22.02
C GLU A 50 -12.38 13.70 -22.92
N GLY A 51 -13.50 13.09 -23.26
CA GLY A 51 -13.55 11.92 -24.14
C GLY A 51 -13.28 10.56 -23.46
N LEU A 52 -12.98 10.54 -22.16
CA LEU A 52 -12.82 9.29 -21.41
C LEU A 52 -14.15 8.56 -21.19
N LEU A 53 -14.12 7.23 -21.27
CA LEU A 53 -15.25 6.40 -20.86
C LEU A 53 -15.49 6.56 -19.35
N LYS A 54 -16.76 6.57 -18.94
CA LYS A 54 -17.12 6.68 -17.51
C LYS A 54 -16.40 5.64 -16.63
N SER A 55 -16.26 4.40 -17.10
CA SER A 55 -15.53 3.35 -16.38
C SER A 55 -14.06 3.70 -16.18
N GLN A 56 -13.38 4.23 -17.20
CA GLN A 56 -11.98 4.66 -17.12
C GLN A 56 -11.79 5.85 -16.17
N MET A 57 -12.69 6.84 -16.23
CA MET A 57 -12.67 7.98 -15.30
C MET A 57 -12.74 7.51 -13.85
N TRP A 58 -13.64 6.58 -13.54
CA TRP A 58 -13.77 6.04 -12.17
C TRP A 58 -12.55 5.21 -11.77
N VAL A 59 -11.96 4.43 -12.67
CA VAL A 59 -10.71 3.70 -12.38
C VAL A 59 -9.60 4.68 -12.01
N TYR A 60 -9.43 5.78 -12.76
CA TYR A 60 -8.44 6.81 -12.42
C TYR A 60 -8.72 7.49 -11.08
N ARG A 61 -9.99 7.82 -10.78
CA ARG A 61 -10.35 8.36 -9.46
C ARG A 61 -10.03 7.39 -8.32
N SER A 62 -10.31 6.10 -8.51
CA SER A 62 -10.01 5.07 -7.52
C SER A 62 -8.52 4.87 -7.30
N PHE A 63 -7.70 4.88 -8.35
CA PHE A 63 -6.23 4.89 -8.18
C PHE A 63 -5.76 6.17 -7.49
N GLY A 64 -6.33 7.32 -7.83
CA GLY A 64 -6.06 8.59 -7.17
C GLY A 64 -6.30 8.52 -5.66
N LEU A 65 -7.49 8.06 -5.26
CA LEU A 65 -7.86 7.87 -3.87
C LEU A 65 -7.01 6.81 -3.18
N PHE A 66 -6.71 5.69 -3.84
CA PHE A 66 -5.85 4.64 -3.32
C PHE A 66 -4.48 5.20 -2.91
N PHE A 67 -3.80 5.94 -3.79
CA PHE A 67 -2.48 6.48 -3.47
C PHE A 67 -2.53 7.54 -2.36
N ILE A 68 -3.54 8.42 -2.36
CA ILE A 68 -3.72 9.43 -1.31
C ILE A 68 -3.94 8.77 0.05
N LEU A 69 -4.86 7.80 0.13
CA LEU A 69 -5.20 7.10 1.37
C LEU A 69 -4.06 6.22 1.85
N MET A 70 -3.38 5.50 0.96
CA MET A 70 -2.17 4.76 1.32
C MET A 70 -1.03 5.71 1.76
N GLY A 71 -0.96 6.93 1.23
CA GLY A 71 -0.04 7.97 1.69
C GLY A 71 -0.30 8.36 3.14
N ILE A 72 -1.58 8.50 3.51
CA ILE A 72 -2.01 8.73 4.90
C ILE A 72 -1.60 7.55 5.79
N THR A 73 -1.82 6.30 5.35
CA THR A 73 -1.34 5.11 6.09
C THR A 73 0.15 5.19 6.40
N ARG A 74 0.97 5.60 5.43
CA ARG A 74 2.42 5.72 5.62
C ARG A 74 2.81 6.87 6.53
N ILE A 75 2.15 8.01 6.44
CA ILE A 75 2.33 9.11 7.40
C ILE A 75 2.01 8.64 8.83
N LEU A 76 0.90 7.92 9.01
CA LEU A 76 0.49 7.42 10.33
C LEU A 76 1.50 6.42 10.91
N PHE A 77 2.05 5.53 10.09
CA PHE A 77 3.10 4.62 10.54
C PHE A 77 4.36 5.38 10.97
N VAL A 78 4.82 6.33 10.15
CA VAL A 78 5.98 7.17 10.48
C VAL A 78 5.72 7.95 11.78
N LEU A 79 4.56 8.60 11.92
CA LEU A 79 4.19 9.32 13.15
C LEU A 79 4.09 8.40 14.36
N GLY A 80 3.65 7.15 14.18
CA GLY A 80 3.62 6.14 15.23
C GLY A 80 4.98 5.98 15.91
N TYR A 81 6.05 5.88 15.12
CA TYR A 81 7.42 5.76 15.64
C TYR A 81 7.93 7.04 16.32
N PHE A 82 7.45 8.22 15.93
CA PHE A 82 7.85 9.49 16.56
C PHE A 82 7.06 9.81 17.83
N ILE A 83 5.81 9.35 17.91
CA ILE A 83 4.88 9.65 19.00
C ILE A 83 4.58 8.36 19.75
N GLU A 84 5.59 7.84 20.45
CA GLU A 84 5.56 6.55 21.15
C GLU A 84 4.30 6.31 22.02
N PRO A 85 3.78 7.28 22.80
CA PRO A 85 2.56 7.08 23.59
C PRO A 85 1.31 6.75 22.77
N PHE A 86 1.30 7.12 21.49
CA PHE A 86 0.20 6.88 20.56
C PHE A 86 0.54 5.83 19.49
N TYR A 87 1.67 5.12 19.60
CA TYR A 87 2.14 4.15 18.61
C TYR A 87 1.05 3.16 18.18
N ASN A 88 0.44 2.45 19.14
CA ASN A 88 -0.58 1.44 18.84
C ASN A 88 -1.82 2.02 18.17
N PHE A 89 -2.26 3.20 18.61
CA PHE A 89 -3.40 3.90 18.02
C PHE A 89 -3.11 4.33 16.58
N LEU A 90 -1.95 4.95 16.34
CA LEU A 90 -1.53 5.42 15.02
C LEU A 90 -1.30 4.26 14.05
N LEU A 91 -0.75 3.14 14.51
CA LEU A 91 -0.65 1.91 13.72
C LEU A 91 -2.04 1.38 13.35
N ALA A 92 -2.94 1.21 14.32
CA ALA A 92 -4.28 0.69 14.08
C ALA A 92 -5.06 1.60 13.11
N LEU A 93 -4.94 2.93 13.26
CA LEU A 93 -5.51 3.90 12.34
C LEU A 93 -4.88 3.79 10.94
N GLY A 94 -3.56 3.64 10.86
CA GLY A 94 -2.84 3.42 9.60
C GLY A 94 -3.35 2.19 8.85
N TYR A 95 -3.54 1.07 9.54
CA TYR A 95 -4.12 -0.15 8.96
C TYR A 95 -5.57 0.07 8.50
N ALA A 96 -6.40 0.80 9.27
CA ALA A 96 -7.76 1.15 8.87
C ALA A 96 -7.79 1.96 7.56
N PHE A 97 -6.90 2.95 7.42
CA PHE A 97 -6.69 3.67 6.16
C PHE A 97 -6.17 2.75 5.04
N GLY A 98 -5.37 1.74 5.39
CA GLY A 98 -4.88 0.72 4.47
C GLY A 98 -6.05 -0.04 3.80
N ALA A 99 -7.01 -0.55 4.57
CA ALA A 99 -8.21 -1.17 3.99
C ALA A 99 -9.05 -0.19 3.18
N LEU A 100 -9.26 1.03 3.72
CA LEU A 100 -10.04 2.05 3.05
C LEU A 100 -9.45 2.41 1.68
N SER A 101 -8.13 2.38 1.54
CA SER A 101 -7.45 2.73 0.28
C SER A 101 -7.77 1.79 -0.88
N LEU A 102 -7.91 0.49 -0.61
CA LEU A 102 -8.21 -0.53 -1.64
C LEU A 102 -9.69 -0.53 -2.01
N LEU A 103 -10.56 -0.04 -1.13
CA LEU A 103 -11.99 -0.10 -1.28
C LEU A 103 -12.51 0.61 -2.56
N PRO A 104 -12.09 1.86 -2.89
CA PRO A 104 -12.47 2.50 -4.16
C PRO A 104 -12.12 1.69 -5.41
N LEU A 105 -10.98 0.99 -5.39
CA LEU A 105 -10.54 0.15 -6.51
C LEU A 105 -11.46 -1.06 -6.66
N VAL A 106 -11.69 -1.80 -5.57
CA VAL A 106 -12.58 -2.98 -5.57
C VAL A 106 -14.00 -2.60 -6.00
N ILE A 107 -14.56 -1.53 -5.43
CA ILE A 107 -15.91 -1.05 -5.76
C ILE A 107 -16.03 -0.71 -7.25
N THR A 108 -15.04 0.00 -7.78
CA THR A 108 -15.08 0.45 -9.18
C THR A 108 -14.92 -0.71 -10.14
N LEU A 109 -13.94 -1.58 -9.91
CA LEU A 109 -13.72 -2.76 -10.74
C LEU A 109 -14.93 -3.69 -10.70
N GLU A 110 -15.47 -3.96 -9.52
CA GLU A 110 -16.64 -4.83 -9.38
C GLU A 110 -17.86 -4.24 -10.11
N LYS A 111 -18.16 -2.95 -9.88
CA LYS A 111 -19.28 -2.26 -10.52
C LYS A 111 -19.21 -2.28 -12.05
N TRP A 112 -18.03 -2.10 -12.63
CA TRP A 112 -17.89 -1.93 -14.08
C TRP A 112 -17.48 -3.20 -14.84
N LEU A 113 -16.86 -4.17 -14.18
CA LEU A 113 -16.39 -5.41 -14.82
C LEU A 113 -17.32 -6.59 -14.57
N ILE A 114 -17.87 -6.69 -13.36
CA ILE A 114 -18.47 -7.93 -12.88
C ILE A 114 -19.92 -7.69 -12.46
N LYS A 115 -20.85 -7.98 -13.37
CA LYS A 115 -22.29 -7.89 -13.06
C LYS A 115 -22.80 -9.05 -12.19
N TRP A 116 -22.13 -10.22 -12.21
CA TRP A 116 -22.63 -11.42 -11.50
C TRP A 116 -22.39 -11.41 -9.99
N SER A 117 -21.45 -10.61 -9.48
CA SER A 117 -20.97 -10.74 -8.09
C SER A 117 -21.88 -9.99 -7.14
N ARG A 118 -22.83 -9.21 -7.67
CA ARG A 118 -23.83 -8.45 -6.91
C ARG A 118 -23.20 -7.63 -5.78
N HIS A 119 -22.03 -7.03 -6.05
CA HIS A 119 -21.28 -6.22 -5.08
C HIS A 119 -20.72 -6.99 -3.87
N PHE A 120 -20.58 -8.31 -3.95
CA PHE A 120 -20.05 -9.13 -2.86
C PHE A 120 -18.68 -8.64 -2.36
N PHE A 121 -17.71 -8.41 -3.24
CA PHE A 121 -16.37 -7.99 -2.83
C PHE A 121 -16.38 -6.60 -2.18
N SER A 122 -17.19 -5.70 -2.74
CA SER A 122 -17.42 -4.35 -2.20
C SER A 122 -18.02 -4.39 -0.80
N ILE A 123 -19.06 -5.20 -0.59
CA ILE A 123 -19.74 -5.32 0.71
C ILE A 123 -18.77 -5.85 1.77
N VAL A 124 -18.02 -6.91 1.44
CA VAL A 124 -17.00 -7.46 2.33
C VAL A 124 -15.96 -6.38 2.68
N GLY A 125 -15.46 -5.65 1.69
CA GLY A 125 -14.51 -4.55 1.92
C GLY A 125 -15.06 -3.41 2.76
N ILE A 126 -16.33 -3.04 2.57
CA ILE A 126 -17.02 -2.03 3.39
C ILE A 126 -17.10 -2.52 4.85
N ILE A 127 -17.55 -3.75 5.08
CA ILE A 127 -17.67 -4.32 6.43
C ILE A 127 -16.31 -4.33 7.13
N LEU A 128 -15.27 -4.84 6.47
CA LEU A 128 -13.91 -4.86 7.02
C LEU A 128 -13.40 -3.46 7.37
N THR A 129 -13.65 -2.49 6.49
CA THR A 129 -13.24 -1.09 6.71
C THR A 129 -14.00 -0.48 7.89
N ILE A 130 -15.31 -0.65 7.96
CA ILE A 130 -16.15 -0.15 9.06
C ILE A 130 -15.71 -0.75 10.39
N LEU A 131 -15.54 -2.08 10.46
CA LEU A 131 -15.10 -2.75 11.68
C LEU A 131 -13.72 -2.25 12.12
N SER A 132 -12.81 -2.05 11.16
CA SER A 132 -11.46 -1.54 11.47
C SER A 132 -11.47 -0.14 12.06
N PHE A 133 -12.29 0.77 11.51
CA PHE A 133 -12.46 2.11 12.08
C PHE A 133 -13.22 2.08 13.41
N TYR A 134 -14.20 1.19 13.57
CA TYR A 134 -14.97 1.06 14.80
C TYR A 134 -14.07 0.77 16.01
N PHE A 135 -13.19 -0.24 15.91
CA PHE A 135 -12.25 -0.59 16.98
C PHE A 135 -11.11 0.42 17.17
N VAL A 136 -10.88 1.32 16.21
CA VAL A 136 -9.89 2.40 16.37
C VAL A 136 -10.50 3.62 17.07
N ILE A 137 -11.73 3.99 16.71
CA ILE A 137 -12.35 5.26 17.12
C ILE A 137 -13.18 5.10 18.40
N PHE A 138 -13.99 4.04 18.51
CA PHE A 138 -14.98 3.90 19.58
C PHE A 138 -14.51 2.99 20.71
N ASP A 139 -13.55 2.11 20.46
CA ASP A 139 -13.05 1.15 21.44
C ASP A 139 -11.52 1.06 21.43
N VAL A 140 -10.89 2.18 21.81
CA VAL A 140 -9.42 2.35 21.77
C VAL A 140 -8.69 1.26 22.58
N SER A 141 -9.30 0.77 23.66
CA SER A 141 -8.80 -0.36 24.47
C SER A 141 -8.62 -1.65 23.68
N HIS A 142 -9.37 -1.83 22.59
CA HIS A 142 -9.30 -2.99 21.71
C HIS A 142 -8.73 -2.65 20.33
N SER A 143 -7.90 -1.62 20.22
CA SER A 143 -7.21 -1.26 18.97
C SER A 143 -6.39 -2.41 18.35
N GLU A 144 -5.97 -3.39 19.15
CA GLU A 144 -5.36 -4.63 18.66
C GLU A 144 -6.31 -5.48 17.80
N LEU A 145 -7.62 -5.51 18.09
CA LEU A 145 -8.61 -6.20 17.25
C LEU A 145 -8.68 -5.59 15.86
N SER A 146 -8.54 -4.26 15.73
CA SER A 146 -8.46 -3.61 14.41
C SER A 146 -7.28 -4.14 13.60
N ARG A 147 -6.12 -4.32 14.25
CA ARG A 147 -4.94 -4.90 13.60
C ARG A 147 -5.19 -6.34 13.15
N THR A 148 -5.79 -7.17 14.00
CA THR A 148 -6.13 -8.56 13.64
C THR A 148 -7.12 -8.63 12.48
N ILE A 149 -8.16 -7.80 12.49
CA ILE A 149 -9.12 -7.68 11.38
C ILE A 149 -8.40 -7.32 10.09
N GLN A 150 -7.38 -6.47 10.16
CA GLN A 150 -6.59 -6.03 9.01
C GLN A 150 -5.61 -7.09 8.52
N GLU A 151 -4.98 -7.83 9.43
CA GLU A 151 -4.11 -8.97 9.10
C GLU A 151 -4.86 -10.04 8.29
N ILE A 152 -6.16 -10.23 8.55
CA ILE A 152 -7.04 -11.13 7.78
C ILE A 152 -7.66 -10.43 6.56
N GLY A 153 -8.13 -9.20 6.75
CA GLY A 153 -8.90 -8.44 5.78
C GLY A 153 -8.08 -7.95 4.58
N MET A 154 -6.84 -7.53 4.80
CA MET A 154 -5.95 -7.06 3.73
C MET A 154 -5.65 -8.14 2.69
N PRO A 155 -5.29 -9.39 3.07
CA PRO A 155 -5.20 -10.50 2.12
C PRO A 155 -6.48 -10.74 1.32
N ILE A 156 -7.65 -10.65 1.96
CA ILE A 156 -8.95 -10.80 1.29
C ILE A 156 -9.17 -9.68 0.26
N MET A 157 -8.88 -8.43 0.63
CA MET A 157 -9.02 -7.27 -0.25
C MET A 157 -8.02 -7.30 -1.42
N ALA A 158 -6.76 -7.65 -1.15
CA ALA A 158 -5.74 -7.83 -2.17
C ALA A 158 -6.09 -8.99 -3.12
N GLY A 159 -6.58 -10.11 -2.58
CA GLY A 159 -7.08 -11.24 -3.36
C GLY A 159 -8.27 -10.86 -4.23
N SER A 160 -9.21 -10.06 -3.69
CA SER A 160 -10.35 -9.54 -4.45
C SER A 160 -9.88 -8.67 -5.61
N PHE A 161 -8.96 -7.74 -5.38
CA PHE A 161 -8.35 -6.93 -6.43
C PHE A 161 -7.67 -7.80 -7.51
N LEU A 162 -6.88 -8.80 -7.09
CA LEU A 162 -6.19 -9.72 -7.99
C LEU A 162 -7.18 -10.51 -8.86
N ILE A 163 -8.24 -11.06 -8.28
CA ILE A 163 -9.30 -11.79 -9.02
C ILE A 163 -9.95 -10.86 -10.05
N LEU A 164 -10.31 -9.63 -9.66
CA LEU A 164 -10.93 -8.65 -10.55
C LEU A 164 -10.02 -8.27 -11.72
N TYR A 165 -8.72 -8.07 -11.46
CA TYR A 165 -7.74 -7.76 -12.51
C TYR A 165 -7.43 -8.95 -13.42
N MET A 166 -7.33 -10.16 -12.88
CA MET A 166 -7.18 -11.38 -13.68
C MET A 166 -8.38 -11.58 -14.60
N TYR A 167 -9.59 -11.30 -14.11
CA TYR A 167 -10.79 -11.30 -14.93
C TYR A 167 -10.74 -10.22 -16.02
N LEU A 168 -10.34 -8.98 -15.69
CA LEU A 168 -10.15 -7.90 -16.66
C LEU A 168 -9.17 -8.29 -17.79
N ILE A 169 -8.04 -8.90 -17.44
CA ILE A 169 -7.02 -9.37 -18.40
C ILE A 169 -7.60 -10.43 -19.32
N LYS A 170 -8.40 -11.36 -18.77
CA LYS A 170 -9.05 -12.43 -19.53
C LYS A 170 -10.04 -11.88 -20.57
N ILE A 171 -10.85 -10.89 -20.21
CA ILE A 171 -11.95 -10.38 -21.07
C ILE A 171 -11.54 -9.25 -22.03
N THR A 172 -10.42 -8.57 -21.79
CA THR A 172 -9.94 -7.47 -22.63
C THR A 172 -8.89 -7.94 -23.63
N ILE A 173 -8.62 -7.14 -24.67
CA ILE A 173 -7.60 -7.41 -25.70
C ILE A 173 -6.74 -6.16 -25.97
N GLY A 174 -5.63 -6.36 -26.69
CA GLY A 174 -4.78 -5.25 -27.19
C GLY A 174 -4.18 -4.39 -26.07
N ALA A 175 -4.22 -3.07 -26.26
CA ALA A 175 -3.63 -2.10 -25.34
C ALA A 175 -4.23 -2.18 -23.92
N VAL A 176 -5.55 -2.37 -23.80
CA VAL A 176 -6.22 -2.46 -22.49
C VAL A 176 -5.72 -3.65 -21.68
N ARG A 177 -5.56 -4.82 -22.32
CA ARG A 177 -5.00 -6.01 -21.66
C ARG A 177 -3.57 -5.75 -21.17
N LYS A 178 -2.73 -5.11 -22.00
CA LYS A 178 -1.35 -4.78 -21.64
C LYS A 178 -1.30 -3.85 -20.42
N LYS A 179 -2.13 -2.79 -20.40
CA LYS A 179 -2.24 -1.89 -19.25
C LYS A 179 -2.68 -2.62 -17.99
N ALA A 180 -3.66 -3.53 -18.10
CA ALA A 180 -4.13 -4.34 -16.98
C ALA A 180 -3.04 -5.27 -16.41
N ILE A 181 -2.28 -5.96 -17.27
CA ILE A 181 -1.14 -6.81 -16.86
C ILE A 181 -0.08 -5.98 -16.13
N LEU A 182 0.36 -4.86 -16.72
CA LEU A 182 1.38 -4.01 -16.11
C LEU A 182 0.90 -3.41 -14.78
N THR A 183 -0.38 -3.06 -14.67
CA THR A 183 -0.95 -2.57 -13.40
C THR A 183 -0.98 -3.67 -12.34
N LEU A 184 -1.35 -4.91 -12.72
CA LEU A 184 -1.33 -6.04 -11.81
C LEU A 184 0.09 -6.32 -11.30
N ILE A 185 1.08 -6.35 -12.20
CA ILE A 185 2.50 -6.50 -11.83
C ILE A 185 2.94 -5.37 -10.90
N GLY A 186 2.63 -4.11 -11.24
CA GLY A 186 2.95 -2.96 -10.40
C GLY A 186 2.34 -3.04 -9.01
N MET A 187 1.07 -3.47 -8.92
CA MET A 187 0.40 -3.70 -7.64
C MET A 187 1.04 -4.86 -6.85
N THR A 188 1.42 -5.95 -7.51
CA THR A 188 2.12 -7.06 -6.86
C THR A 188 3.47 -6.61 -6.28
N ILE A 189 4.27 -5.86 -7.05
CA ILE A 189 5.53 -5.29 -6.58
C ILE A 189 5.29 -4.33 -5.40
N PHE A 190 4.27 -3.48 -5.49
CA PHE A 190 3.87 -2.58 -4.42
C PHE A 190 3.52 -3.36 -3.13
N VAL A 191 2.70 -4.41 -3.23
CA VAL A 191 2.33 -5.27 -2.09
C VAL A 191 3.54 -5.99 -1.51
N ILE A 192 4.46 -6.48 -2.34
CA ILE A 192 5.72 -7.06 -1.86
C ILE A 192 6.50 -6.02 -1.06
N GLY A 193 6.60 -4.77 -1.54
CA GLY A 193 7.19 -3.66 -0.80
C GLY A 193 6.55 -3.47 0.58
N ILE A 194 5.21 -3.50 0.67
CA ILE A 194 4.49 -3.43 1.96
C ILE A 194 4.85 -4.61 2.87
N VAL A 195 4.86 -5.84 2.34
CA VAL A 195 5.15 -7.04 3.12
C VAL A 195 6.58 -7.04 3.65
N LEU A 196 7.54 -6.57 2.85
CA LEU A 196 8.94 -6.41 3.26
C LEU A 196 9.13 -5.33 4.34
N ASP A 197 8.17 -4.41 4.50
CA ASP A 197 8.13 -3.45 5.60
C ASP A 197 7.50 -4.04 6.88
N GLY A 198 6.77 -5.15 6.75
CA GLY A 198 6.02 -5.77 7.83
C GLY A 198 6.93 -6.55 8.77
N GLU A 199 7.43 -5.90 9.82
CA GLU A 199 8.29 -6.49 10.85
C GLU A 199 7.79 -7.87 11.31
N ARG A 200 6.52 -7.97 11.73
CA ARG A 200 5.91 -9.21 12.24
C ARG A 200 5.98 -10.40 11.27
N LEU A 201 5.82 -10.17 9.97
CA LEU A 201 5.85 -11.26 8.98
C LEU A 201 7.27 -11.78 8.79
N LEU A 202 8.24 -10.88 8.69
CA LEU A 202 9.64 -11.26 8.45
C LEU A 202 10.27 -11.98 9.65
N TYR A 203 9.96 -11.57 10.89
CA TYR A 203 10.41 -12.28 12.10
C TYR A 203 9.95 -13.73 12.15
N GLY A 204 8.74 -14.04 11.66
CA GLY A 204 8.19 -15.40 11.69
C GLY A 204 8.80 -16.36 10.67
N PHE A 205 9.31 -15.87 9.53
CA PHE A 205 9.76 -16.73 8.42
C PHE A 205 11.28 -16.86 8.29
N TYR A 206 12.08 -15.83 8.61
CA TYR A 206 13.48 -15.76 8.19
C TYR A 206 14.50 -15.59 9.33
N GLY A 207 14.05 -15.44 10.58
CA GLY A 207 14.94 -15.14 11.70
C GLY A 207 15.62 -13.76 11.59
N THR A 208 16.35 -13.36 12.63
CA THR A 208 16.87 -11.99 12.80
C THR A 208 17.95 -11.57 11.80
N SER A 209 18.68 -12.51 11.18
CA SER A 209 19.87 -12.21 10.36
C SER A 209 19.56 -11.75 8.93
N LEU A 210 18.40 -12.11 8.37
CA LEU A 210 17.97 -11.74 7.02
C LEU A 210 17.02 -10.52 6.98
N LEU A 211 16.58 -10.06 8.14
CA LEU A 211 15.59 -8.99 8.32
C LEU A 211 16.12 -7.62 7.91
N LEU A 212 17.33 -7.28 8.34
CA LEU A 212 17.93 -5.95 8.15
C LEU A 212 18.05 -5.56 6.66
N PRO A 213 18.64 -6.37 5.77
CA PRO A 213 18.77 -6.01 4.35
C PRO A 213 17.42 -5.87 3.65
N MET A 214 16.43 -6.69 4.02
CA MET A 214 15.11 -6.68 3.38
C MET A 214 14.30 -5.42 3.73
N MET A 215 14.40 -4.94 4.97
CA MET A 215 13.74 -3.70 5.40
C MET A 215 14.27 -2.47 4.65
N PHE A 216 15.57 -2.43 4.31
CA PHE A 216 16.14 -1.34 3.49
C PHE A 216 15.66 -1.35 2.03
N LEU A 217 15.35 -2.52 1.48
CA LEU A 217 14.86 -2.65 0.11
C LEU A 217 13.37 -2.32 -0.02
N SER A 218 12.60 -2.45 1.06
CA SER A 218 11.14 -2.26 1.05
C SER A 218 10.69 -0.96 0.38
N PRO A 219 11.20 0.23 0.74
CA PRO A 219 10.76 1.49 0.13
C PRO A 219 11.07 1.57 -1.37
N ALA A 220 12.21 1.03 -1.80
CA ALA A 220 12.61 1.03 -3.20
C ALA A 220 11.72 0.10 -4.04
N VAL A 221 11.44 -1.10 -3.54
CA VAL A 221 10.50 -2.03 -4.16
C VAL A 221 9.11 -1.40 -4.23
N PHE A 222 8.66 -0.79 -3.14
CA PHE A 222 7.38 -0.09 -3.05
C PHE A 222 7.26 1.04 -4.10
N ILE A 223 8.27 1.91 -4.21
CA ILE A 223 8.34 2.99 -5.21
C ILE A 223 8.30 2.42 -6.62
N SER A 224 9.04 1.35 -6.91
CA SER A 224 9.06 0.74 -8.24
C SER A 224 7.67 0.24 -8.67
N GLY A 225 6.87 -0.27 -7.74
CA GLY A 225 5.48 -0.65 -7.98
C GLY A 225 4.60 0.54 -8.35
N ILE A 226 4.75 1.68 -7.64
CA ILE A 226 4.03 2.93 -7.94
C ILE A 226 4.38 3.43 -9.34
N LEU A 227 5.67 3.51 -9.66
CA LEU A 227 6.15 3.99 -10.96
C LEU A 227 5.64 3.10 -12.10
N LEU A 228 5.64 1.78 -11.91
CA LEU A 228 5.12 0.84 -12.90
C LEU A 228 3.61 1.02 -13.12
N MET A 229 2.83 1.22 -12.05
CA MET A 229 1.39 1.52 -12.16
C MET A 229 1.13 2.86 -12.88
N LEU A 230 1.93 3.90 -12.58
CA LEU A 230 1.82 5.20 -13.25
C LEU A 230 2.12 5.11 -14.75
N TYR A 231 3.15 4.34 -15.10
CA TYR A 231 3.54 4.06 -16.48
C TYR A 231 2.46 3.25 -17.21
N ALA A 232 1.95 2.19 -16.58
CA ALA A 232 0.91 1.33 -17.14
C ALA A 232 -0.37 2.09 -17.50
N GLN A 233 -0.71 3.12 -16.72
CA GLN A 233 -1.96 3.86 -16.83
C GLN A 233 -1.80 5.19 -17.57
N ARG A 234 -0.74 5.37 -18.36
CA ARG A 234 -0.57 6.55 -19.22
C ARG A 234 -1.76 6.65 -20.20
N VAL A 235 -2.23 7.87 -20.41
CA VAL A 235 -3.25 8.15 -21.43
C VAL A 235 -2.52 8.14 -22.77
N ASP A 236 -3.01 7.31 -23.69
CA ASP A 236 -2.52 7.24 -25.07
C ASP A 236 -3.32 8.21 -25.93
#